data_AF-A0A2H0FTJ6-F1
#
_entry.id   AF-A0A2H0FTJ6-F1
#
_cell.length_a   1.000
_cell.length_b   1.000
_cell.length_c   1.000
_cell.angle_alpha   90.00
_cell.angle_beta   90.00
_cell.angle_gamma   90.00
#
_symmetry.space_group_name_H-M   'P 1'
#
loop_
_entity.id
_entity.type
_entity.pdbx_description
1 polymer ?
#
loop_
_entity_poly.entity_id
_entity_poly.type
_entity_poly.pdbx_seq_one_letter_code
_entity_poly.pdbx_strand_id
1 'polypeptide(L)'
;MNIQIRLIQVSDSEFKIFIKQNNFLSGILNVEKRIFYCVPRTSKNQFHLFGGGLGLNVEILHLETFDKIMLRYNSEILTTYRLKWIEKGIVSPYGDHRVDSQIILPLSEINLDWEPEKIPDLTLFNEVI
;
A
#
# COMPACT_ATOMS: atom_id res chain seq x y z
N MET A 1 -17.85 6.98 -7.03
CA MET A 1 -17.37 5.98 -6.06
C MET A 1 -17.32 6.68 -4.70
N ASN A 2 -18.18 6.30 -3.74
CA ASN A 2 -18.10 6.87 -2.39
C ASN A 2 -16.94 6.20 -1.65
N ILE A 3 -15.82 6.89 -1.52
CA ILE A 3 -14.63 6.40 -0.80
C ILE A 3 -15.00 6.25 0.68
N GLN A 4 -14.89 5.05 1.24
CA GLN A 4 -15.22 4.73 2.62
C GLN A 4 -13.97 4.60 3.50
N ILE A 5 -13.06 5.57 3.37
CA ILE A 5 -11.84 5.64 4.17
C ILE A 5 -11.95 6.78 5.18
N ARG A 6 -11.51 6.52 6.42
CA ARG A 6 -11.30 7.55 7.44
C ARG A 6 -9.80 7.75 7.65
N LEU A 7 -9.35 9.00 7.59
CA LEU A 7 -7.97 9.39 7.86
C LEU A 7 -7.88 10.06 9.24
N ILE A 8 -6.85 9.70 10.01
CA ILE A 8 -6.50 10.38 11.26
C ILE A 8 -5.04 10.82 11.16
N GLN A 9 -4.81 12.13 11.22
CA GLN A 9 -3.45 12.68 11.23
C GLN A 9 -2.72 12.29 12.52
N VAL A 10 -1.47 11.86 12.40
CA VAL A 10 -0.57 11.49 13.51
C VAL A 10 0.55 12.52 13.65
N SER A 11 1.07 12.99 12.53
CA SER A 11 2.08 14.04 12.42
C SER A 11 1.86 14.84 11.14
N ASP A 12 2.74 15.80 10.84
CA ASP A 12 2.64 16.63 9.63
C ASP A 12 2.70 15.79 8.34
N SER A 13 3.42 14.67 8.36
CA SER A 13 3.59 13.80 7.18
C SER A 13 2.93 12.42 7.32
N GLU A 14 2.31 12.08 8.45
CA GLU A 14 1.76 10.74 8.69
C GLU A 14 0.27 10.71 9.02
N PHE A 15 -0.45 9.81 8.35
CA PHE A 15 -1.89 9.60 8.51
C PHE A 15 -2.20 8.12 8.74
N LYS A 16 -2.96 7.81 9.77
CA LYS A 16 -3.57 6.49 9.95
C LYS A 16 -4.78 6.35 9.04
N ILE A 17 -4.80 5.29 8.25
CA ILE A 17 -5.88 4.96 7.31
C ILE A 17 -6.76 3.87 7.92
N PHE A 18 -8.04 4.18 8.10
CA PHE A 18 -9.04 3.24 8.53
C PHE A 18 -10.03 2.95 7.42
N ILE A 19 -10.32 1.68 7.20
CA ILE A 19 -11.45 1.25 6.37
C ILE A 19 -12.72 1.34 7.22
N LYS A 20 -13.78 1.96 6.68
CA LYS A 20 -15.01 2.23 7.44
C LYS A 20 -15.72 0.94 7.82
N GLN A 21 -15.69 -0.07 6.94
CA GLN A 21 -16.19 -1.40 7.27
C GLN A 21 -15.33 -1.97 8.40
N ASN A 22 -15.96 -2.20 9.55
CA ASN A 22 -15.34 -2.62 10.81
C ASN A 22 -14.38 -1.61 11.49
N ASN A 23 -14.31 -0.35 11.01
CA ASN A 23 -13.45 0.71 11.57
C ASN A 23 -12.00 0.24 11.80
N PHE A 24 -11.47 -0.52 10.85
CA PHE A 24 -10.22 -1.24 11.01
C PHE A 24 -9.03 -0.41 10.51
N LEU A 25 -7.93 -0.39 11.29
CA LEU A 25 -6.70 0.32 10.91
C LEU A 25 -5.95 -0.45 9.82
N SER A 26 -6.09 -0.04 8.57
CA SER A 26 -5.47 -0.72 7.45
C SER A 26 -3.97 -0.42 7.32
N GLY A 27 -3.55 0.80 7.65
CA GLY A 27 -2.15 1.19 7.51
C GLY A 27 -1.85 2.61 7.95
N ILE A 28 -0.61 3.02 7.74
CA ILE A 28 -0.10 4.37 7.94
C ILE A 28 0.39 4.87 6.59
N LEU A 29 -0.09 6.02 6.16
CA LEU A 29 0.38 6.74 4.98
C LEU A 29 1.40 7.78 5.41
N ASN A 30 2.61 7.71 4.85
CA ASN A 30 3.57 8.81 4.91
C ASN A 30 3.53 9.57 3.57
N VAL A 31 3.00 10.80 3.59
CA VAL A 31 2.76 11.58 2.36
C VAL A 31 4.06 12.13 1.76
N GLU A 32 5.05 12.42 2.59
CA GLU A 32 6.36 12.95 2.16
C GLU A 32 7.13 11.89 1.37
N LYS A 33 7.22 10.67 1.93
CA LYS A 33 7.89 9.54 1.29
C LYS A 33 7.02 8.88 0.20
N ARG A 34 5.73 9.22 0.14
CA ARG A 34 4.72 8.58 -0.72
C ARG A 34 4.67 7.06 -0.51
N ILE A 35 4.73 6.64 0.76
CA ILE A 35 4.71 5.21 1.17
C ILE A 35 3.47 4.93 2.00
N PHE A 36 2.75 3.87 1.65
CA PHE A 36 1.73 3.26 2.49
C PHE A 36 2.28 2.03 3.22
N TYR A 37 2.32 2.10 4.54
CA TYR A 37 2.72 1.02 5.44
C TYR A 37 1.49 0.23 5.88
N CYS A 38 1.30 -0.97 5.33
CA CYS A 38 0.22 -1.85 5.75
C CYS A 38 0.43 -2.29 7.20
N VAL A 39 -0.64 -2.27 8.01
CA VAL A 39 -0.61 -2.90 9.33
C VAL A 39 -0.39 -4.42 9.15
N PRO A 40 0.54 -5.04 9.89
CA PRO A 40 0.77 -6.48 9.80
C PRO A 40 -0.51 -7.30 10.00
N ARG A 41 -0.56 -8.46 9.34
CA ARG A 41 -1.63 -9.43 9.53
C ARG A 41 -1.74 -9.81 11.00
N THR A 42 -2.96 -9.74 11.52
CA THR A 42 -3.32 -10.36 12.80
C THR A 42 -4.53 -11.25 12.56
N SER A 43 -4.89 -12.12 13.50
CA SER A 43 -6.15 -12.87 13.43
C SER A 43 -7.39 -11.97 13.30
N LYS A 44 -7.25 -10.68 13.66
CA LYS A 44 -8.30 -9.65 13.58
C LYS A 44 -8.30 -8.87 12.26
N ASN A 45 -7.24 -8.97 11.45
CA ASN A 45 -7.10 -8.30 10.17
C ASN A 45 -6.78 -9.34 9.10
N GLN A 46 -7.82 -9.88 8.48
CA GLN A 46 -7.67 -10.90 7.45
C GLN A 46 -7.23 -10.24 6.14
N PHE A 47 -5.96 -9.86 6.05
CA PHE A 47 -5.25 -9.99 4.77
C PHE A 47 -5.26 -11.48 4.43
N HIS A 48 -6.27 -11.88 3.67
CA HIS A 48 -6.45 -13.27 3.31
C HIS A 48 -5.38 -13.61 2.27
N LEU A 49 -4.64 -14.69 2.50
CA LEU A 49 -3.82 -15.29 1.45
C LEU A 49 -4.80 -15.99 0.51
N PHE A 50 -5.03 -15.42 -0.66
CA PHE A 50 -5.92 -15.99 -1.64
C PHE A 50 -5.11 -16.84 -2.62
N GLY A 51 -5.01 -18.15 -2.36
CA GLY A 51 -4.40 -19.09 -3.30
C GLY A 51 -2.98 -18.71 -3.76
N GLY A 52 -2.16 -18.09 -2.88
CA GLY A 52 -0.80 -17.64 -3.21
C GLY A 52 -0.67 -16.15 -3.55
N GLY A 53 -1.73 -15.35 -3.43
CA GLY A 53 -1.68 -13.89 -3.54
C GLY A 53 -2.11 -13.17 -2.26
N LEU A 54 -1.66 -11.93 -2.10
CA LEU A 54 -2.10 -11.06 -1.01
C LEU A 54 -3.19 -10.13 -1.52
N GLY A 55 -4.25 -9.92 -0.73
CA GLY A 55 -5.28 -8.94 -1.00
C GLY A 55 -4.92 -7.55 -0.45
N LEU A 56 -5.36 -6.48 -1.10
CA LEU A 56 -5.36 -5.12 -0.54
C LEU A 56 -6.66 -4.42 -0.91
N ASN A 57 -7.19 -3.61 0.00
CA ASN A 57 -8.46 -2.93 -0.18
C ASN A 57 -8.43 -2.03 -1.43
N VAL A 58 -9.44 -2.15 -2.28
CA VAL A 58 -9.57 -1.40 -3.54
C VAL A 58 -9.52 0.10 -3.27
N GLU A 59 -10.21 0.60 -2.25
CA GLU A 59 -10.29 2.03 -1.97
C GLU A 59 -8.92 2.61 -1.60
N ILE A 60 -8.11 1.84 -0.86
CA ILE A 60 -6.75 2.25 -0.50
C ILE A 60 -5.88 2.34 -1.74
N LEU A 61 -5.98 1.37 -2.65
CA LEU A 61 -5.25 1.38 -3.92
C LEU A 61 -5.63 2.56 -4.83
N HIS A 62 -6.83 3.10 -4.68
CA HIS A 62 -7.28 4.28 -5.44
C HIS A 62 -6.88 5.61 -4.78
N LEU A 63 -6.20 5.61 -3.63
CA LEU A 63 -5.59 6.81 -3.09
C LEU A 63 -4.32 7.15 -3.89
N GLU A 64 -4.31 8.30 -4.56
CA GLU A 64 -3.18 8.76 -5.39
C GLU A 64 -2.03 9.39 -4.58
N THR A 65 -2.16 9.38 -3.25
CA THR A 65 -1.23 10.01 -2.30
C THR A 65 0.04 9.19 -2.04
N PHE A 66 0.13 7.98 -2.57
CA PHE A 66 1.32 7.13 -2.45
C PHE A 66 1.56 6.32 -3.72
N ASP A 67 2.81 5.93 -3.91
CA ASP A 67 3.21 5.04 -5.02
C ASP A 67 3.73 3.71 -4.49
N LYS A 68 4.38 3.72 -3.33
CA LYS A 68 5.03 2.56 -2.73
C LYS A 68 4.16 1.97 -1.63
N ILE A 69 4.13 0.65 -1.54
CA ILE A 69 3.44 -0.11 -0.49
C ILE A 69 4.47 -0.97 0.21
N MET A 70 4.48 -0.92 1.53
CA MET A 70 5.28 -1.78 2.39
C MET A 70 4.37 -2.61 3.27
N LEU A 71 4.56 -3.92 3.29
CA LEU A 71 3.73 -4.82 4.08
C LEU A 71 4.59 -5.91 4.72
N ARG A 72 4.20 -6.38 5.90
CA ARG A 72 4.89 -7.47 6.59
C ARG A 72 4.19 -8.79 6.30
N TYR A 73 4.93 -9.78 5.81
CA TYR A 73 4.44 -11.14 5.54
C TYR A 73 5.48 -12.16 5.99
N ASN A 74 5.09 -13.14 6.80
CA ASN A 74 5.97 -14.20 7.32
C ASN A 74 7.33 -13.70 7.86
N SER A 75 7.30 -12.66 8.70
CA SER A 75 8.47 -11.97 9.28
C SER A 75 9.31 -11.13 8.31
N GLU A 76 9.06 -11.20 7.01
CA GLU A 76 9.71 -10.39 5.99
C GLU A 76 8.94 -9.10 5.71
N ILE A 77 9.65 -8.08 5.24
CA ILE A 77 9.05 -6.86 4.71
C ILE A 77 9.02 -6.99 3.19
N LEU A 78 7.82 -7.07 2.65
CA LEU A 78 7.58 -7.08 1.22
C LEU A 78 7.29 -5.66 0.73
N THR A 79 7.78 -5.34 -0.47
CA THR A 79 7.61 -4.02 -1.10
C THR A 79 7.05 -4.15 -2.51
N THR A 80 6.24 -3.18 -2.91
CA THR A 80 5.55 -3.20 -4.22
C THR A 80 5.02 -1.81 -4.57
N TYR A 81 4.64 -1.59 -5.83
CA TYR A 81 4.04 -0.34 -6.30
C TYR A 81 2.53 -0.44 -6.36
N ARG A 82 1.82 0.64 -5.97
CA ARG A 82 0.36 0.79 -6.08
C ARG A 82 -0.16 0.44 -7.47
N LEU A 83 0.47 0.96 -8.53
CA LEU A 83 0.08 0.69 -9.91
C LEU A 83 0.18 -0.79 -10.28
N LYS A 84 1.20 -1.51 -9.76
CA LYS A 84 1.37 -2.94 -10.01
C LYS A 84 0.16 -3.75 -9.54
N TRP A 85 -0.46 -3.35 -8.43
CA TRP A 85 -1.71 -3.96 -7.97
C TRP A 85 -2.86 -3.68 -8.92
N ILE A 86 -3.02 -2.43 -9.37
CA ILE A 86 -4.10 -2.02 -10.26
C ILE A 86 -4.00 -2.72 -11.63
N GLU A 87 -2.78 -2.86 -12.14
CA GLU A 87 -2.53 -3.40 -13.49
C GLU A 87 -2.49 -4.93 -13.55
N LYS A 88 -1.86 -5.57 -12.56
CA LYS A 88 -1.62 -7.03 -12.56
C LYS A 88 -2.46 -7.80 -11.54
N GLY A 89 -3.07 -7.11 -10.60
CA GLY A 89 -3.90 -7.74 -9.59
C GLY A 89 -5.24 -8.19 -10.18
N ILE A 90 -5.84 -9.19 -9.53
CA ILE A 90 -7.19 -9.65 -9.84
C ILE A 90 -8.15 -9.17 -8.77
N VAL A 91 -9.37 -8.78 -9.15
CA VAL A 91 -10.40 -8.46 -8.16
C VAL A 91 -10.74 -9.73 -7.39
N SER A 92 -10.71 -9.65 -6.06
CA SER A 92 -11.09 -10.76 -5.18
C SER A 92 -12.51 -11.21 -5.49
N PRO A 93 -12.76 -12.52 -5.69
CA PRO A 93 -14.12 -13.04 -5.82
C PRO A 93 -14.87 -13.02 -4.48
N TYR A 94 -14.13 -12.83 -3.37
CA TYR A 94 -14.68 -12.70 -2.02
C TYR A 94 -14.88 -11.21 -1.70
N GLY A 95 -16.04 -10.70 -2.08
CA GLY A 95 -16.52 -9.37 -1.72
C GLY A 95 -18.01 -9.44 -1.44
N ASP A 96 -18.43 -8.99 -0.26
CA ASP A 96 -19.84 -8.89 0.10
C ASP A 96 -20.08 -7.70 1.06
N HIS A 97 -21.29 -7.57 1.57
CA HIS A 97 -21.64 -6.52 2.55
C HIS A 97 -20.89 -6.62 3.90
N ARG A 98 -20.02 -7.61 4.10
CA ARG A 98 -19.22 -7.85 5.32
C ARG A 98 -17.71 -7.78 5.05
N VAL A 99 -17.29 -8.05 3.82
CA VAL A 99 -15.89 -8.09 3.41
C VAL A 99 -15.65 -7.03 2.33
N ASP A 100 -14.76 -6.09 2.63
CA ASP A 100 -14.40 -5.06 1.68
C ASP A 100 -13.86 -5.65 0.37
N SER A 101 -14.12 -4.94 -0.73
CA SER A 101 -13.54 -5.27 -2.03
C SER A 101 -12.02 -5.17 -1.99
N GLN A 102 -11.35 -6.21 -2.50
CA GLN A 102 -9.89 -6.31 -2.49
C GLN A 102 -9.37 -6.61 -3.90
N ILE A 103 -8.18 -6.11 -4.21
CA ILE A 103 -7.37 -6.54 -5.34
C ILE A 103 -6.33 -7.51 -4.80
N ILE A 104 -6.19 -8.67 -5.43
CA ILE A 104 -5.23 -9.71 -5.07
C ILE A 104 -4.05 -9.63 -6.02
N LEU A 105 -2.85 -9.44 -5.49
CA LEU A 105 -1.61 -9.53 -6.25
C LEU A 105 -0.87 -10.83 -5.89
N PRO A 106 -0.49 -11.68 -6.87
CA PRO A 106 0.29 -12.88 -6.61
C PRO A 106 1.59 -12.57 -5.87
N LEU A 107 2.00 -13.43 -4.93
CA LEU A 107 3.25 -13.24 -4.19
C LEU A 107 4.48 -13.17 -5.10
N SER A 108 4.47 -13.88 -6.24
CA SER A 108 5.54 -13.80 -7.25
C SER A 108 5.68 -12.41 -7.90
N GLU A 109 4.64 -11.59 -7.82
CA GLU A 109 4.63 -10.21 -8.30
C GLU A 109 4.88 -9.20 -7.17
N ILE A 110 5.08 -9.67 -5.94
CA ILE A 110 5.38 -8.87 -4.77
C ILE A 110 6.87 -9.06 -4.44
N ASN A 111 7.52 -7.97 -4.00
CA ASN A 111 8.97 -7.72 -4.01
C ASN A 111 9.41 -7.04 -5.30
N LEU A 112 9.73 -5.76 -5.14
CA LEU A 112 10.53 -5.02 -6.09
C LEU A 112 11.99 -5.37 -5.87
N ASP A 113 12.74 -5.43 -6.97
CA ASP A 113 14.11 -4.95 -6.97
C ASP A 113 14.02 -3.45 -6.64
N TRP A 114 14.02 -3.13 -5.36
CA TRP A 114 14.01 -1.75 -4.89
C TRP A 114 15.32 -1.12 -5.33
N GLU A 115 15.34 -0.49 -6.50
CA GLU A 115 16.45 0.38 -6.86
C GLU A 115 16.41 1.58 -5.90
N PRO A 116 17.44 1.79 -5.07
CA PRO A 116 17.51 3.01 -4.28
C PRO A 116 17.39 4.19 -5.24
N GLU A 117 16.56 5.18 -4.88
CA GLU A 117 16.44 6.41 -5.66
C GLU A 117 17.85 6.90 -5.99
N LYS A 118 18.17 6.98 -7.29
CA LYS A 118 19.36 7.69 -7.73
C LYS A 118 19.16 9.11 -7.24
N ILE A 119 19.90 9.49 -6.21
CA ILE A 119 20.05 10.90 -5.83
C ILE A 119 20.47 11.59 -7.12
N PRO A 120 19.65 12.49 -7.69
CA PRO A 120 20.06 13.21 -8.87
C PRO A 120 21.36 13.90 -8.49
N ASP A 121 22.40 13.64 -9.26
CA ASP A 121 23.71 14.26 -9.07
C ASP A 121 23.53 15.75 -9.35
N LEU A 122 23.16 16.49 -8.31
CA LEU A 122 23.09 17.95 -8.31
C LEU A 122 24.53 18.46 -8.19
N THR A 123 25.39 18.07 -9.13
CA THR A 123 26.57 18.87 -9.48
C THR A 123 26.04 20.09 -10.25
N LEU A 124 25.53 21.03 -9.45
CA LEU A 124 25.38 22.43 -9.78
C LEU A 124 26.66 22.90 -10.46
N PHE A 125 26.52 23.47 -11.66
CA PHE A 125 27.42 24.46 -12.23
C PHE A 125 28.92 24.20 -11.98
N ASN A 126 29.59 23.54 -12.93
CA ASN A 126 31.03 23.79 -13.08
C ASN A 126 31.20 25.29 -13.30
N GLU A 127 31.77 25.93 -12.28
CA GLU A 127 32.15 27.33 -12.29
C GLU A 127 33.02 27.64 -13.51
N VAL A 128 32.77 28.84 -14.01
CA VAL A 128 33.48 29.61 -15.04
C VAL A 128 34.99 29.34 -15.05
N ILE A 129 35.54 29.05 -16.25
CA ILE A 129 36.85 29.56 -16.68
C ILE A 129 36.69 30.18 -18.06
#